data_AF-A0A1A0H761-F1
#
_entry.id   AF-A0A1A0H761-F1
#
_cell.length_a   1.000
_cell.length_b   1.000
_cell.length_c   1.000
_cell.angle_alpha   90.00
_cell.angle_beta   90.00
_cell.angle_gamma   90.00
#
_symmetry.space_group_name_H-M   'P 1'
#
loop_
_entity.id
_entity.type
_entity.pdbx_description
1 polymer ?
#
loop_
_entity_poly.entity_id
_entity_poly.type
_entity_poly.pdbx_seq_one_letter_code
_entity_poly.pdbx_strand_id
1 'polypeptide(L)'
;MFFNLLVGAVVASLYVAAIKLSVPVHVVHLERSNPIVIRFRIRRIFVLCGILLFAIPVLSVQLNGASTYGQALRNMGLFPGFTSSHDFVGDVMGIVIAWLKIASLYIGPICAYFYIDAQGWRADFQANFCTLAGIRDHVFAPITEEFVYRAALVAVLAPVLLENSLIFYSPLLFGLAHVHHGINLYCQEQVPLISAIAASTFQLVYTTAFGILANLFYVRSGYNLWCPIVVHATCNLLGFPSFEMKHTHPRFFYVYCVLLVFGIVAFWKLI
;
A
#
# COMPACT_ATOMS: atom_id res chain seq x y z
N MET A 1 -18.87 17.55 -10.15
CA MET A 1 -17.76 16.75 -10.71
C MET A 1 -16.39 17.38 -10.43
N PHE A 2 -16.06 18.54 -11.01
CA PHE A 2 -14.73 19.17 -10.87
C PHE A 2 -14.26 19.36 -9.42
N PHE A 3 -15.14 19.83 -8.53
CA PHE A 3 -14.79 20.04 -7.12
C PHE A 3 -14.34 18.75 -6.41
N ASN A 4 -15.02 17.63 -6.62
CA ASN A 4 -14.62 16.32 -6.06
C ASN A 4 -13.25 15.87 -6.56
N LEU A 5 -12.97 16.05 -7.86
CA LEU A 5 -11.67 15.71 -8.43
C LEU A 5 -10.55 16.57 -7.83
N LEU A 6 -10.80 17.87 -7.63
CA LEU A 6 -9.86 18.77 -6.98
C LEU A 6 -9.60 18.36 -5.51
N VAL A 7 -10.65 18.08 -4.74
CA VAL A 7 -10.52 17.62 -3.34
C VAL A 7 -9.76 16.28 -3.30
N GLY A 8 -10.06 15.36 -4.22
CA GLY A 8 -9.34 14.09 -4.34
C GLY A 8 -7.85 14.29 -4.62
N ALA A 9 -7.49 15.18 -5.54
CA ALA A 9 -6.09 15.51 -5.82
C ALA A 9 -5.38 16.11 -4.59
N VAL A 10 -6.08 16.98 -3.83
CA VAL A 10 -5.57 17.52 -2.56
C VAL A 10 -5.33 16.39 -1.56
N VAL A 11 -6.32 15.53 -1.31
CA VAL A 11 -6.21 14.40 -0.37
C VAL A 11 -5.04 13.48 -0.74
N ALA A 12 -4.90 13.12 -2.02
CA ALA A 12 -3.79 12.30 -2.49
C ALA A 12 -2.41 12.94 -2.29
N SER A 13 -2.35 14.28 -2.33
CA SER A 13 -1.10 15.04 -2.15
C SER A 13 -0.76 15.25 -0.68
N LEU A 14 -1.74 15.20 0.24
CA LEU A 14 -1.54 15.45 1.68
C LEU A 14 -0.54 14.48 2.31
N TYR A 15 -0.49 13.22 1.89
CA TYR A 15 0.43 12.23 2.45
C TYR A 15 1.89 12.62 2.19
N VAL A 16 2.22 12.93 0.92
CA VAL A 16 3.55 13.39 0.53
C VAL A 16 3.86 14.75 1.17
N ALA A 17 2.89 15.66 1.18
CA ALA A 17 3.03 16.98 1.80
C ALA A 17 3.33 16.87 3.30
N ALA A 18 2.67 15.97 4.04
CA ALA A 18 2.91 15.77 5.45
C ALA A 18 4.34 15.31 5.76
N ILE A 19 4.93 14.52 4.85
CA ILE A 19 6.31 14.00 4.98
C ILE A 19 7.35 15.04 4.54
N LYS A 20 7.07 15.84 3.51
CA LYS A 20 8.06 16.69 2.84
C LYS A 20 7.99 18.17 3.19
N LEU A 21 6.83 18.67 3.62
CA LEU A 21 6.69 20.07 4.01
C LEU A 21 7.15 20.29 5.45
N SER A 22 7.85 21.42 5.66
CA SER A 22 8.30 21.90 6.96
C SER A 22 9.16 20.88 7.74
N VAL A 23 10.02 20.15 7.03
CA VAL A 23 10.96 19.21 7.65
C VAL A 23 12.06 20.00 8.38
N PRO A 24 12.29 19.77 9.68
CA PRO A 24 13.33 20.48 10.43
C PRO A 24 14.73 20.20 9.88
N VAL A 25 15.61 21.20 9.87
CA VAL A 25 16.98 21.10 9.31
C VAL A 25 17.77 19.92 9.89
N HIS A 26 17.61 19.64 11.19
CA HIS A 26 18.28 18.51 11.87
C HIS A 26 17.79 17.12 11.41
N VAL A 27 16.69 17.04 10.64
CA VAL A 27 16.13 15.80 10.08
C VAL A 27 16.42 15.70 8.58
N VAL A 28 16.58 16.83 7.88
CA VAL A 28 16.70 16.89 6.40
C VAL A 28 17.89 16.09 5.87
N HIS A 29 19.03 16.13 6.56
CA HIS A 29 20.26 15.48 6.12
C HIS A 29 20.41 14.03 6.62
N LEU A 30 19.46 13.54 7.42
CA LEU A 30 19.51 12.18 7.94
C LEU A 30 18.94 11.19 6.94
N GLU A 31 19.54 9.99 6.91
CA GLU A 31 19.05 8.89 6.09
C GLU A 31 17.61 8.51 6.44
N ARG A 32 16.87 8.00 5.43
CA ARG A 32 15.49 7.56 5.58
C ARG A 32 15.28 6.55 6.73
N SER A 33 16.27 5.69 6.96
CA SER A 33 16.21 4.63 7.98
C SER A 33 16.67 5.10 9.36
N ASN A 34 17.09 6.36 9.52
CA ASN A 34 17.43 6.91 10.81
C ASN A 34 16.20 6.94 11.74
N PRO A 35 16.28 6.45 12.98
CA PRO A 35 15.14 6.42 13.92
C PRO A 35 14.47 7.77 14.15
N ILE A 36 15.22 8.88 14.11
CA ILE A 36 14.70 10.24 14.26
C ILE A 36 13.77 10.57 13.09
N VAL A 37 14.21 10.28 11.86
CA VAL A 37 13.43 10.48 10.64
C VAL A 37 12.17 9.63 10.66
N ILE A 38 12.28 8.36 11.08
CA ILE A 38 11.13 7.45 11.15
C ILE A 38 10.09 7.98 12.15
N ARG A 39 10.49 8.33 13.39
CA ARG A 39 9.57 8.87 14.41
C ARG A 39 8.91 10.16 13.96
N PHE A 40 9.68 11.05 13.33
CA PHE A 40 9.15 12.30 12.77
C PHE A 40 8.04 12.04 11.73
N ARG A 41 8.32 11.17 10.75
CA ARG A 41 7.35 10.83 9.70
C ARG A 41 6.12 10.12 10.25
N ILE A 42 6.31 9.14 11.15
CA ILE A 42 5.21 8.44 11.82
C ILE A 42 4.29 9.44 12.52
N ARG A 43 4.85 10.38 13.30
CA ARG A 43 4.04 11.39 14.00
C ARG A 43 3.25 12.27 13.04
N ARG A 44 3.86 12.72 11.93
CA ARG A 44 3.21 13.57 10.92
C ARG A 44 2.07 12.84 10.22
N ILE A 45 2.31 11.61 9.78
CA ILE A 45 1.29 10.78 9.13
C ILE A 45 0.18 10.40 10.10
N PHE A 46 0.51 10.07 11.35
CA PHE A 46 -0.49 9.76 12.37
C PHE A 46 -1.44 10.95 12.62
N VAL A 47 -0.90 12.17 12.74
CA VAL A 47 -1.71 13.39 12.85
C VAL A 47 -2.57 13.60 11.60
N LEU A 48 -2.01 13.42 10.40
CA LEU A 48 -2.77 13.51 9.14
C LEU A 48 -3.93 12.52 9.11
N CYS A 49 -3.68 11.25 9.42
CA CYS A 49 -4.71 10.20 9.45
C CYS A 49 -5.80 10.53 10.47
N GLY A 50 -5.42 11.05 11.65
CA GLY A 50 -6.37 11.53 12.66
C GLY A 50 -7.26 12.65 12.13
N ILE A 51 -6.70 13.65 11.44
CA ILE A 51 -7.48 14.74 10.82
C ILE A 51 -8.43 14.20 9.75
N LEU A 52 -7.93 13.33 8.86
CA LEU A 52 -8.71 12.77 7.76
C LEU A 52 -9.84 11.86 8.24
N LEU A 53 -9.65 11.13 9.35
CA LEU A 53 -10.68 10.29 9.96
C LEU A 53 -11.95 11.07 10.32
N PHE A 54 -11.81 12.34 10.73
CA PHE A 54 -12.95 13.21 11.03
C PHE A 54 -13.39 14.04 9.82
N ALA A 55 -12.44 14.57 9.04
CA ALA A 55 -12.74 15.45 7.93
C ALA A 55 -13.40 14.73 6.75
N ILE A 56 -12.95 13.53 6.41
CA ILE A 56 -13.43 12.83 5.20
C ILE A 56 -14.88 12.39 5.32
N PRO A 57 -15.37 11.82 6.43
CA PRO A 57 -16.78 11.49 6.54
C PRO A 57 -17.69 12.72 6.43
N VAL A 58 -17.29 13.87 6.98
CA VAL A 58 -18.01 15.15 6.82
C VAL A 58 -18.02 15.58 5.36
N LEU A 59 -16.86 15.57 4.71
CA LEU A 59 -16.73 15.90 3.29
C LEU A 59 -17.56 14.94 2.42
N SER A 60 -17.52 13.64 2.70
CA SER A 60 -18.28 12.64 1.95
C SER A 60 -19.78 12.90 2.01
N VAL A 61 -20.32 13.32 3.17
CA VAL A 61 -21.72 13.74 3.28
C VAL A 61 -21.99 15.02 2.47
N GLN A 62 -21.14 16.04 2.61
CA GLN A 62 -21.29 17.31 1.87
C GLN A 62 -21.17 17.14 0.35
N LEU A 63 -20.42 16.13 -0.10
CA LEU A 63 -20.16 15.82 -1.49
C LEU A 63 -21.15 14.81 -2.09
N ASN A 64 -22.21 14.45 -1.35
CA ASN A 64 -23.23 13.45 -1.73
C ASN A 64 -22.68 12.02 -1.90
N GLY A 65 -21.59 11.66 -1.23
CA GLY A 65 -21.05 10.30 -1.18
C GLY A 65 -21.69 9.40 -0.12
N ALA A 66 -22.32 10.00 0.90
CA ALA A 66 -23.06 9.30 1.93
C ALA A 66 -24.21 10.16 2.46
N SER A 67 -25.29 9.52 2.91
CA SER A 67 -26.44 10.23 3.50
C SER A 67 -26.19 10.73 4.92
N THR A 68 -25.34 10.04 5.67
CA THR A 68 -25.05 10.33 7.08
C THR A 68 -23.58 10.12 7.38
N TYR A 69 -23.08 10.79 8.43
CA TYR A 69 -21.71 10.63 8.92
C TYR A 69 -21.38 9.17 9.26
N GLY A 70 -22.33 8.46 9.89
CA GLY A 70 -22.19 7.03 10.20
C GLY A 70 -22.07 6.16 8.95
N GLN A 71 -22.86 6.43 7.91
CA GLN A 71 -22.72 5.74 6.63
C GLN A 71 -21.37 6.06 5.95
N ALA A 72 -20.91 7.30 6.00
CA ALA A 72 -19.61 7.68 5.45
C ALA A 72 -18.45 6.93 6.13
N LEU A 73 -18.49 6.79 7.47
CA LEU A 73 -17.52 5.99 8.22
C LEU A 73 -17.58 4.49 7.85
N ARG A 74 -18.78 3.94 7.64
CA ARG A 74 -18.93 2.53 7.20
C ARG A 74 -18.37 2.30 5.81
N ASN A 75 -18.61 3.22 4.88
CA ASN A 75 -18.09 3.15 3.51
C ASN A 75 -16.54 3.20 3.45
N MET A 76 -15.88 3.67 4.51
CA MET A 76 -14.42 3.68 4.63
C MET A 76 -13.83 2.33 5.09
N GLY A 77 -14.65 1.39 5.58
CA GLY A 77 -14.20 0.02 5.81
C GLY A 77 -13.26 -0.20 6.99
N LEU A 78 -13.23 0.72 7.95
CA LEU A 78 -12.15 0.79 8.95
C LEU A 78 -12.18 -0.35 9.98
N PHE A 79 -13.36 -0.84 10.34
CA PHE A 79 -13.55 -1.82 11.39
C PHE A 79 -14.32 -3.03 10.84
N PRO A 80 -13.76 -4.26 10.90
CA PRO A 80 -14.48 -5.47 10.55
C PRO A 80 -15.78 -5.58 11.36
N GLY A 81 -16.88 -5.97 10.73
CA GLY A 81 -18.23 -6.01 11.30
C GLY A 81 -18.97 -4.67 11.30
N PHE A 82 -18.27 -3.55 11.08
CA PHE A 82 -18.87 -2.23 10.84
C PHE A 82 -18.60 -1.75 9.40
N THR A 83 -18.32 -2.67 8.48
CA THR A 83 -18.25 -2.38 7.06
C THR A 83 -19.65 -2.46 6.43
N SER A 84 -19.74 -2.29 5.11
CA SER A 84 -20.99 -2.44 4.36
C SER A 84 -21.59 -3.86 4.46
N SER A 85 -20.81 -4.88 4.85
CA SER A 85 -21.28 -6.25 5.02
C SER A 85 -22.13 -6.44 6.28
N HIS A 86 -21.94 -5.59 7.30
CA HIS A 86 -22.52 -5.74 8.64
C HIS A 86 -22.23 -7.10 9.32
N ASP A 87 -21.23 -7.84 8.84
CA ASP A 87 -20.87 -9.17 9.35
C ASP A 87 -19.38 -9.25 9.69
N PHE A 88 -19.09 -9.42 10.98
CA PHE A 88 -17.73 -9.56 11.47
C PHE A 88 -17.06 -10.83 10.93
N VAL A 89 -17.78 -11.94 10.86
CA VAL A 89 -17.21 -13.22 10.43
C VAL A 89 -16.90 -13.17 8.94
N GLY A 90 -17.83 -12.68 8.14
CA GLY A 90 -17.64 -12.43 6.72
C GLY A 90 -16.44 -11.53 6.43
N ASP A 91 -16.29 -10.42 7.17
CA ASP A 91 -15.15 -9.51 7.00
C ASP A 91 -13.82 -10.17 7.34
N VAL A 92 -13.74 -10.91 8.45
CA VAL A 92 -12.51 -11.63 8.83
C VAL A 92 -12.17 -12.71 7.81
N MET A 93 -13.16 -13.46 7.32
CA MET A 93 -12.95 -14.44 6.25
C MET A 93 -12.49 -13.76 4.95
N GLY A 94 -13.03 -12.59 4.62
CA GLY A 94 -12.59 -11.79 3.47
C GLY A 94 -11.12 -11.39 3.56
N ILE A 95 -10.63 -11.02 4.76
CA ILE A 95 -9.21 -10.71 5.00
C ILE A 95 -8.35 -11.96 4.79
N VAL A 96 -8.76 -13.12 5.34
CA VAL A 96 -8.03 -14.38 5.16
C VAL A 96 -7.98 -14.80 3.69
N ILE A 97 -9.11 -14.70 2.97
CA ILE A 97 -9.17 -14.99 1.53
C ILE A 97 -8.27 -14.03 0.76
N ALA A 98 -8.26 -12.73 1.10
CA ALA A 98 -7.38 -11.76 0.46
C ALA A 98 -5.90 -12.12 0.64
N TRP A 99 -5.52 -12.50 1.86
CA TRP A 99 -4.18 -12.98 2.16
C TRP A 99 -3.83 -14.26 1.39
N LEU A 100 -4.72 -15.25 1.34
CA LEU A 100 -4.49 -16.50 0.60
C LEU A 100 -4.33 -16.25 -0.90
N LYS A 101 -5.14 -15.35 -1.47
CA LYS A 101 -5.01 -14.93 -2.87
C LYS A 101 -3.62 -14.36 -3.12
N ILE A 102 -3.17 -13.38 -2.34
CA ILE A 102 -1.83 -12.80 -2.56
C ILE A 102 -0.71 -13.80 -2.26
N ALA A 103 -0.85 -14.67 -1.25
CA ALA A 103 0.13 -15.72 -0.95
C ALA A 103 0.28 -16.70 -2.12
N SER A 104 -0.79 -16.98 -2.87
CA SER A 104 -0.72 -17.81 -4.08
C SER A 104 0.15 -17.19 -5.18
N LEU A 105 0.09 -15.86 -5.36
CA LEU A 105 0.96 -15.13 -6.29
C LEU A 105 2.43 -15.27 -5.88
N TYR A 106 2.68 -15.26 -4.58
CA TYR A 106 4.00 -15.30 -3.96
C TYR A 106 4.50 -16.70 -3.60
N ILE A 107 3.86 -17.76 -4.11
CA ILE A 107 4.25 -19.15 -3.77
C ILE A 107 5.73 -19.43 -4.09
N GLY A 108 6.27 -18.86 -5.17
CA GLY A 108 7.69 -18.95 -5.51
C GLY A 108 8.61 -18.39 -4.43
N PRO A 109 8.53 -17.08 -4.10
CA PRO A 109 9.32 -16.46 -3.03
C PRO A 109 9.13 -17.14 -1.67
N ILE A 110 7.91 -17.56 -1.33
CA ILE A 110 7.63 -18.29 -0.09
C ILE A 110 8.40 -19.61 -0.05
N CYS A 111 8.31 -20.43 -1.10
CA CYS A 111 9.04 -21.69 -1.17
C CYS A 111 10.56 -21.48 -1.19
N ALA A 112 11.05 -20.44 -1.86
CA ALA A 112 12.47 -20.10 -1.86
C ALA A 112 12.97 -19.75 -0.47
N TYR A 113 12.23 -18.94 0.29
CA TYR A 113 12.55 -18.62 1.67
C TYR A 113 12.63 -19.88 2.53
N PHE A 114 11.63 -20.78 2.43
CA PHE A 114 11.64 -22.03 3.18
C PHE A 114 12.80 -22.96 2.81
N TYR A 115 13.27 -22.91 1.57
CA TYR A 115 14.36 -23.75 1.07
C TYR A 115 15.75 -23.21 1.45
N ILE A 116 15.93 -21.88 1.40
CA ILE A 116 17.26 -21.24 1.53
C ILE A 116 17.45 -20.66 2.93
N ASP A 117 16.48 -19.91 3.44
CA ASP A 117 16.67 -18.96 4.54
C ASP A 117 15.91 -19.33 5.82
N ALA A 118 15.10 -20.39 5.81
CA ALA A 118 14.23 -20.79 6.93
C ALA A 118 14.94 -20.91 8.28
N GLN A 119 16.25 -21.19 8.29
CA GLN A 119 17.04 -21.30 9.50
C GLN A 119 17.16 -19.96 10.25
N GLY A 120 17.08 -18.84 9.53
CA GLY A 120 17.20 -17.46 10.04
C GLY A 120 15.88 -16.83 10.52
N TRP A 121 14.76 -17.56 10.51
CA TRP A 121 13.41 -16.98 10.66
C TRP A 121 13.20 -16.10 11.88
N ARG A 122 13.88 -16.39 13.00
CA ARG A 122 13.78 -15.56 14.22
C ARG A 122 14.41 -14.18 14.02
N ALA A 123 15.57 -14.13 13.37
CA ALA A 123 16.25 -12.89 13.08
C ALA A 123 15.45 -12.06 12.06
N ASP A 124 14.90 -12.72 11.03
CA ASP A 124 14.04 -12.05 10.05
C ASP A 124 12.76 -11.53 10.68
N PHE A 125 12.12 -12.31 11.55
CA PHE A 125 10.93 -11.89 12.29
C PHE A 125 11.24 -10.67 13.16
N GLN A 126 12.36 -10.69 13.90
CA GLN A 126 12.78 -9.56 14.72
C GLN A 126 13.06 -8.32 13.87
N ALA A 127 13.78 -8.47 12.75
CA ALA A 127 14.09 -7.37 11.84
C ALA A 127 12.82 -6.73 11.28
N ASN A 128 11.85 -7.54 10.85
CA ASN A 128 10.65 -7.07 10.18
C ASN A 128 9.52 -6.63 11.14
N PHE A 129 9.43 -7.19 12.36
CA PHE A 129 8.29 -6.92 13.25
C PHE A 129 8.66 -6.42 14.64
N CYS A 130 9.93 -6.43 15.03
CA CYS A 130 10.38 -5.95 16.33
C CYS A 130 11.27 -4.70 16.26
N THR A 131 11.64 -4.24 15.07
CA THR A 131 12.37 -2.98 14.88
C THR A 131 11.45 -1.85 14.45
N LEU A 132 11.85 -0.61 14.73
CA LEU A 132 11.12 0.58 14.29
C LEU A 132 11.01 0.67 12.76
N ALA A 133 12.05 0.25 12.04
CA ALA A 133 12.05 0.22 10.58
C ALA A 133 11.11 -0.87 10.04
N GLY A 134 11.17 -2.07 10.61
CA GLY A 134 10.27 -3.17 10.24
C GLY A 134 8.79 -2.85 10.49
N ILE A 135 8.47 -2.35 11.69
CA ILE A 135 7.09 -1.91 12.03
C ILE A 135 6.63 -0.80 11.07
N ARG A 136 7.52 0.13 10.71
CA ARG A 136 7.22 1.18 9.73
C ARG A 136 6.84 0.56 8.38
N ASP A 137 7.64 -0.38 7.88
CA ASP A 137 7.51 -0.90 6.51
C ASP A 137 6.37 -1.91 6.35
N HIS A 138 6.13 -2.73 7.37
CA HIS A 138 5.19 -3.87 7.27
C HIS A 138 3.87 -3.67 8.00
N VAL A 139 3.75 -2.65 8.85
CA VAL A 139 2.53 -2.38 9.62
C VAL A 139 2.05 -0.95 9.38
N PHE A 140 2.86 0.04 9.77
CA PHE A 140 2.43 1.43 9.76
C PHE A 140 2.17 1.95 8.35
N ALA A 141 3.14 1.82 7.43
CA ALA A 141 3.00 2.33 6.07
C ALA A 141 1.82 1.67 5.34
N PRO A 142 1.66 0.33 5.31
CA PRO A 142 0.49 -0.32 4.73
C PRO A 142 -0.83 0.23 5.28
N ILE A 143 -0.99 0.31 6.60
CA ILE A 143 -2.24 0.81 7.21
C ILE A 143 -2.53 2.25 6.78
N THR A 144 -1.54 3.13 6.88
CA THR A 144 -1.76 4.57 6.64
C THR A 144 -1.91 4.90 5.16
N GLU A 145 -1.18 4.21 4.28
CA GLU A 145 -1.28 4.41 2.83
C GLU A 145 -2.61 3.87 2.30
N GLU A 146 -3.01 2.67 2.70
CA GLU A 146 -4.33 2.13 2.32
C GLU A 146 -5.45 3.01 2.88
N PHE A 147 -5.35 3.49 4.12
CA PHE A 147 -6.33 4.43 4.66
C PHE A 147 -6.46 5.70 3.82
N VAL A 148 -5.35 6.34 3.43
CA VAL A 148 -5.43 7.59 2.65
C VAL A 148 -5.89 7.34 1.22
N TYR A 149 -5.34 6.33 0.54
CA TYR A 149 -5.58 6.14 -0.89
C TYR A 149 -6.79 5.28 -1.23
N ARG A 150 -7.23 4.38 -0.33
CA ARG A 150 -8.37 3.46 -0.55
C ARG A 150 -9.59 3.87 0.26
N ALA A 151 -9.45 4.23 1.53
CA ALA A 151 -10.61 4.72 2.27
C ALA A 151 -10.91 6.19 1.96
N ALA A 152 -9.98 7.09 2.28
CA ALA A 152 -10.25 8.53 2.23
C ALA A 152 -10.45 9.06 0.81
N LEU A 153 -9.51 8.75 -0.10
CA LEU A 153 -9.57 9.21 -1.48
C LEU A 153 -10.77 8.65 -2.25
N VAL A 154 -11.08 7.36 -2.09
CA VAL A 154 -12.24 6.74 -2.76
C VAL A 154 -13.55 7.33 -2.22
N ALA A 155 -13.67 7.58 -0.91
CA ALA A 155 -14.88 8.19 -0.33
C ALA A 155 -15.20 9.59 -0.90
N VAL A 156 -14.17 10.34 -1.33
CA VAL A 156 -14.31 11.65 -1.99
C VAL A 156 -14.63 11.52 -3.48
N LEU A 157 -14.07 10.50 -4.15
CA LEU A 157 -14.20 10.34 -5.60
C LEU A 157 -15.42 9.52 -6.04
N ALA A 158 -15.91 8.62 -5.19
CA ALA A 158 -17.04 7.74 -5.47
C ALA A 158 -18.33 8.44 -5.93
N PRO A 159 -18.71 9.64 -5.45
CA PRO A 159 -19.91 10.32 -5.93
C PRO A 159 -19.83 10.78 -7.39
N VAL A 160 -18.65 10.84 -7.98
CA VAL A 160 -18.42 11.44 -9.32
C VAL A 160 -17.75 10.50 -10.32
N LEU A 161 -17.23 9.36 -9.87
CA LEU A 161 -16.58 8.37 -10.72
C LEU A 161 -17.36 7.05 -10.65
N LEU A 162 -17.46 6.37 -11.79
CA LEU A 162 -17.92 4.98 -11.84
C LEU A 162 -16.91 4.08 -11.12
N GLU A 163 -17.37 2.95 -10.60
CA GLU A 163 -16.54 1.99 -9.88
C GLU A 163 -15.30 1.56 -10.70
N ASN A 164 -15.50 1.23 -11.97
CA ASN A 164 -14.38 0.92 -12.89
C ASN A 164 -13.39 2.08 -12.99
N SER A 165 -13.86 3.33 -13.05
CA SER A 165 -12.99 4.50 -13.09
C SER A 165 -12.23 4.69 -11.78
N LEU A 166 -12.82 4.40 -10.62
CA LEU A 166 -12.14 4.43 -9.32
C LEU A 166 -11.00 3.43 -9.27
N ILE A 167 -11.23 2.21 -9.79
CA ILE A 167 -10.23 1.13 -9.83
C ILE A 167 -8.98 1.56 -10.59
N PHE A 168 -9.07 2.44 -11.59
CA PHE A 168 -7.90 2.88 -12.37
C PHE A 168 -7.40 4.30 -12.02
N TYR A 169 -8.27 5.21 -11.60
CA TYR A 169 -7.91 6.62 -11.38
C TYR A 169 -7.19 6.86 -10.05
N SER A 170 -7.70 6.36 -8.92
CA SER A 170 -7.04 6.61 -7.62
C SER A 170 -5.65 5.97 -7.51
N PRO A 171 -5.38 4.79 -8.14
CA PRO A 171 -4.04 4.22 -8.19
C PRO A 171 -3.01 5.06 -8.93
N LEU A 172 -3.42 5.82 -9.95
CA LEU A 172 -2.51 6.75 -10.64
C LEU A 172 -2.03 7.84 -9.67
N LEU A 173 -2.92 8.35 -8.81
CA LEU A 173 -2.54 9.32 -7.78
C LEU A 173 -1.63 8.70 -6.72
N PHE A 174 -1.85 7.44 -6.35
CA PHE A 174 -0.94 6.69 -5.47
C PHE A 174 0.44 6.50 -6.11
N GLY A 175 0.50 6.15 -7.39
CA GLY A 175 1.76 6.01 -8.10
C GLY A 175 2.50 7.33 -8.28
N LEU A 176 1.79 8.40 -8.63
CA LEU A 176 2.36 9.75 -8.74
C LEU A 176 2.96 10.23 -7.41
N ALA A 177 2.33 9.88 -6.29
CA ALA A 177 2.87 10.17 -4.98
C ALA A 177 4.27 9.60 -4.78
N HIS A 178 4.65 8.50 -5.44
CA HIS A 178 5.97 7.87 -5.32
C HIS A 178 7.06 8.49 -6.20
N VAL A 179 6.70 9.35 -7.17
CA VAL A 179 7.68 10.04 -8.04
C VAL A 179 8.66 10.89 -7.21
N HIS A 180 8.25 11.33 -6.02
CA HIS A 180 9.12 12.07 -5.10
C HIS A 180 10.37 11.26 -4.66
N HIS A 181 10.36 9.94 -4.77
CA HIS A 181 11.56 9.11 -4.53
C HIS A 181 12.59 9.31 -5.62
N GLY A 182 12.18 9.33 -6.89
CA GLY A 182 13.06 9.64 -8.03
C GLY A 182 13.72 11.01 -7.91
N ILE A 183 12.98 12.00 -7.40
CA ILE A 183 13.52 13.35 -7.14
C ILE A 183 14.61 13.28 -6.06
N ASN A 184 14.43 12.51 -4.99
CA ASN A 184 15.48 12.36 -3.97
C ASN A 184 16.71 11.63 -4.50
N LEU A 185 16.53 10.59 -5.33
CA LEU A 185 17.65 9.87 -5.96
C LEU A 185 18.54 10.82 -6.75
N TYR A 186 17.95 11.72 -7.52
CA TYR A 186 18.68 12.71 -8.30
C TYR A 186 19.28 13.82 -7.43
N CYS A 187 18.46 14.48 -6.59
CA CYS A 187 18.87 15.68 -5.88
C CYS A 187 19.72 15.40 -4.61
N GLN A 188 19.48 14.29 -3.92
CA GLN A 188 20.14 13.97 -2.65
C GLN A 188 21.22 12.91 -2.82
N GLU A 189 20.93 11.85 -3.58
CA GLU A 189 21.85 10.72 -3.75
C GLU A 189 22.76 10.87 -4.99
N GLN A 190 22.59 11.95 -5.77
CA GLN A 190 23.40 12.28 -6.95
C GLN A 190 23.46 11.14 -7.98
N VAL A 191 22.39 10.34 -8.05
CA VAL A 191 22.24 9.27 -9.04
C VAL A 191 22.10 9.91 -10.43
N PRO A 192 22.71 9.34 -11.50
CA PRO A 192 22.58 9.86 -12.86
C PRO A 192 21.11 10.06 -13.26
N LEU A 193 20.81 11.18 -13.94
CA LEU A 193 19.44 11.58 -14.28
C LEU A 193 18.65 10.46 -14.98
N ILE A 194 19.27 9.77 -15.94
CA ILE A 194 18.63 8.67 -16.69
C ILE A 194 18.25 7.53 -15.74
N SER A 195 19.11 7.19 -14.78
CA SER A 195 18.87 6.14 -13.80
C SER A 195 17.78 6.56 -12.79
N ALA A 196 17.77 7.82 -12.36
CA ALA A 196 16.71 8.36 -11.50
C ALA A 196 15.35 8.37 -12.21
N ILE A 197 15.30 8.76 -13.50
CA ILE A 197 14.09 8.70 -14.33
C ILE A 197 13.61 7.27 -14.50
N ALA A 198 14.51 6.34 -14.82
CA ALA A 198 14.16 4.92 -15.00
C ALA A 198 13.60 4.32 -13.70
N ALA A 199 14.27 4.56 -12.57
CA ALA A 199 13.81 4.09 -11.26
C ALA A 199 12.46 4.70 -10.88
N SER A 200 12.27 6.01 -11.09
CA SER A 200 11.00 6.70 -10.82
C SER A 200 9.86 6.20 -11.71
N THR A 201 10.14 5.96 -12.99
CA THR A 201 9.16 5.43 -13.95
C THR A 201 8.76 4.01 -13.58
N PHE A 202 9.73 3.15 -13.27
CA PHE A 202 9.45 1.80 -12.78
C PHE A 202 8.60 1.84 -11.51
N GLN A 203 8.99 2.67 -10.54
CA GLN A 203 8.23 2.83 -9.29
C GLN A 203 6.80 3.30 -9.57
N LEU A 204 6.61 4.30 -10.41
CA LEU A 204 5.28 4.83 -10.80
C LEU A 204 4.40 3.72 -11.41
N VAL A 205 4.93 2.99 -12.39
CA VAL A 205 4.20 1.90 -13.06
C VAL A 205 3.85 0.79 -12.06
N TYR A 206 4.84 0.36 -11.27
CA TYR A 206 4.66 -0.73 -10.31
C TYR A 206 3.66 -0.37 -9.21
N THR A 207 3.80 0.80 -8.60
CA THR A 207 2.89 1.26 -7.54
C THR A 207 1.50 1.55 -8.07
N THR A 208 1.36 2.00 -9.32
CA THR A 208 0.04 2.12 -9.97
C THR A 208 -0.59 0.74 -10.17
N ALA A 209 0.17 -0.25 -10.66
CA ALA A 209 -0.34 -1.61 -10.87
C ALA A 209 -0.76 -2.27 -9.54
N PHE A 210 0.07 -2.14 -8.49
CA PHE A 210 -0.29 -2.53 -7.13
C PHE A 210 -1.53 -1.77 -6.63
N GLY A 211 -1.60 -0.48 -6.94
CA GLY A 211 -2.72 0.39 -6.64
C GLY A 211 -4.05 -0.15 -7.15
N ILE A 212 -4.08 -0.51 -8.44
CA ILE A 212 -5.22 -1.14 -9.12
C ILE A 212 -5.57 -2.44 -8.42
N LEU A 213 -4.57 -3.26 -8.11
CA LEU A 213 -4.78 -4.53 -7.45
C LEU A 213 -5.44 -4.36 -6.07
N ALA A 214 -4.91 -3.47 -5.23
CA ALA A 214 -5.48 -3.25 -3.91
C ALA A 214 -6.88 -2.62 -3.99
N ASN A 215 -7.17 -1.79 -5.00
CA ASN A 215 -8.53 -1.33 -5.26
C ASN A 215 -9.49 -2.47 -5.61
N LEU A 216 -9.06 -3.45 -6.42
CA LEU A 216 -9.86 -4.64 -6.71
C LEU A 216 -10.19 -5.42 -5.42
N PHE A 217 -9.21 -5.62 -4.54
CA PHE A 217 -9.46 -6.25 -3.23
C PHE A 217 -10.39 -5.42 -2.34
N TYR A 218 -10.23 -4.11 -2.32
CA TYR A 218 -11.05 -3.20 -1.52
C TYR A 218 -12.52 -3.21 -1.99
N VAL A 219 -12.75 -3.03 -3.29
CA VAL A 219 -14.10 -3.00 -3.87
C VAL A 219 -14.79 -4.37 -3.77
N ARG A 220 -14.11 -5.46 -4.16
CA ARG A 220 -14.70 -6.81 -4.15
C ARG A 220 -14.98 -7.36 -2.75
N SER A 221 -14.30 -6.84 -1.72
CA SER A 221 -14.58 -7.18 -0.33
C SER A 221 -15.72 -6.36 0.28
N GLY A 222 -16.41 -5.53 -0.51
CA GLY A 222 -17.47 -4.66 0.01
C GLY A 222 -16.93 -3.45 0.77
N TYR A 223 -15.79 -2.91 0.32
CA TYR A 223 -15.06 -1.82 0.96
C TYR A 223 -14.48 -2.18 2.33
N ASN A 224 -13.96 -3.40 2.51
CA ASN A 224 -13.21 -3.77 3.72
C ASN A 224 -11.75 -3.34 3.58
N LEU A 225 -11.31 -2.36 4.38
CA LEU A 225 -9.97 -1.78 4.27
C LEU A 225 -8.85 -2.75 4.67
N TRP A 226 -9.15 -3.75 5.50
CA TRP A 226 -8.15 -4.71 5.94
C TRP A 226 -7.71 -5.69 4.83
N CYS A 227 -8.56 -5.92 3.83
CA CYS A 227 -8.22 -6.73 2.66
C CYS A 227 -7.03 -6.15 1.86
N PRO A 228 -7.04 -4.87 1.40
CA PRO A 228 -5.86 -4.30 0.75
C PRO A 228 -4.69 -4.08 1.72
N ILE A 229 -4.92 -3.82 3.02
CA ILE A 229 -3.82 -3.69 4.01
C ILE A 229 -3.00 -4.97 4.10
N VAL A 230 -3.65 -6.14 4.24
CA VAL A 230 -2.92 -7.41 4.34
C VAL A 230 -2.21 -7.74 3.03
N VAL A 231 -2.81 -7.40 1.88
CA VAL A 231 -2.17 -7.52 0.57
C VAL A 231 -0.92 -6.65 0.48
N HIS A 232 -1.02 -5.38 0.87
CA HIS A 232 0.11 -4.44 0.91
C HIS A 232 1.24 -4.93 1.81
N ALA A 233 0.93 -5.25 3.06
CA ALA A 233 1.92 -5.73 4.02
C ALA A 233 2.64 -7.01 3.51
N THR A 234 1.90 -7.92 2.86
CA THR A 234 2.48 -9.13 2.27
C THR A 234 3.40 -8.81 1.10
N CYS A 235 3.02 -7.89 0.22
CA CYS A 235 3.88 -7.43 -0.88
C CYS A 235 5.15 -6.75 -0.36
N ASN A 236 5.05 -5.93 0.70
CA ASN A 236 6.22 -5.29 1.32
C ASN A 236 7.17 -6.31 1.95
N LEU A 237 6.62 -7.34 2.60
CA LEU A 237 7.41 -8.39 3.24
C LEU A 237 8.15 -9.27 2.22
N LEU A 238 7.46 -9.69 1.16
CA LEU A 238 8.00 -10.67 0.20
C LEU A 238 8.75 -10.00 -0.97
N GLY A 239 8.51 -8.71 -1.20
CA GLY A 239 9.23 -7.91 -2.18
C GLY A 239 9.04 -8.37 -3.63
N PHE A 240 10.05 -8.14 -4.45
CA PHE A 240 10.11 -8.67 -5.80
C PHE A 240 10.84 -10.02 -5.83
N PRO A 241 10.42 -10.96 -6.70
CA PRO A 241 11.18 -12.17 -6.97
C PRO A 241 12.64 -11.87 -7.32
N SER A 242 13.58 -12.31 -6.47
CA SER A 242 15.02 -12.26 -6.77
C SER A 242 15.42 -13.45 -7.63
N PHE A 243 16.34 -13.24 -8.57
CA PHE A 243 16.93 -14.29 -9.42
C PHE A 243 18.39 -14.60 -9.05
N GLU A 244 18.91 -14.02 -7.97
CA GLU A 244 20.29 -14.24 -7.51
C GLU A 244 20.58 -15.71 -7.18
N MET A 245 19.55 -16.44 -6.73
CA MET A 245 19.62 -17.87 -6.45
C MET A 245 20.01 -18.74 -7.65
N LYS A 246 19.98 -18.20 -8.89
CA LYS A 246 20.47 -18.88 -10.09
C LYS A 246 21.93 -19.33 -9.93
N HIS A 247 22.73 -18.53 -9.24
CA HIS A 247 24.16 -18.80 -9.07
C HIS A 247 24.43 -19.76 -7.90
N THR A 248 23.66 -19.68 -6.81
CA THR A 248 23.87 -20.49 -5.60
C THR A 248 23.13 -21.83 -5.64
N HIS A 249 21.92 -21.86 -6.22
CA HIS A 249 21.04 -23.04 -6.26
C HIS A 249 20.44 -23.28 -7.67
N PRO A 250 21.26 -23.61 -8.67
CA PRO A 250 20.83 -23.67 -10.07
C PRO A 250 19.73 -24.71 -10.36
N ARG A 251 19.69 -25.83 -9.60
CA ARG A 251 18.62 -26.84 -9.75
C ARG A 251 17.29 -26.34 -9.22
N PHE A 252 17.30 -25.66 -8.06
CA PHE A 252 16.09 -25.11 -7.46
C PHE A 252 15.58 -23.88 -8.22
N PHE A 253 16.46 -23.14 -8.90
CA PHE A 253 16.07 -22.00 -9.75
C PHE A 253 15.00 -22.36 -10.80
N TYR A 254 15.09 -23.53 -11.44
CA TYR A 254 14.07 -23.95 -12.40
C TYR A 254 12.71 -24.22 -11.72
N VAL A 255 12.73 -24.86 -10.55
CA VAL A 255 11.52 -25.08 -9.74
C VAL A 255 10.92 -23.74 -9.31
N TYR A 256 11.74 -22.80 -8.87
CA TYR A 256 11.33 -21.45 -8.52
C TYR A 256 10.67 -20.72 -9.69
N CYS A 257 11.23 -20.77 -10.90
CA CYS A 257 10.60 -20.20 -12.09
C CYS A 257 9.24 -20.83 -12.40
N VAL A 258 9.11 -22.15 -12.26
CA VAL A 258 7.82 -22.84 -12.42
C VAL A 258 6.82 -22.36 -11.37
N LEU A 259 7.24 -22.20 -10.12
CA LEU A 259 6.40 -21.69 -9.04
C LEU A 259 5.95 -20.25 -9.26
N LEU A 260 6.80 -19.39 -9.85
CA LEU A 260 6.42 -18.03 -10.23
C LEU A 260 5.31 -18.02 -11.29
N VAL A 261 5.45 -18.83 -12.35
CA VAL A 261 4.43 -18.94 -13.40
C VAL A 261 3.14 -19.54 -12.85
N PHE A 262 3.26 -20.60 -12.06
CA PHE A 262 2.12 -21.23 -11.41
C PHE A 262 1.38 -20.25 -10.49
N GLY A 263 2.12 -19.48 -9.68
CA GLY A 263 1.56 -18.48 -8.78
C GLY A 263 0.78 -17.40 -9.52
N ILE A 264 1.31 -16.89 -10.65
CA ILE A 264 0.61 -15.93 -11.50
C ILE A 264 -0.70 -16.51 -12.05
N VAL A 265 -0.66 -17.75 -12.58
CA VAL A 265 -1.85 -18.40 -13.16
C VAL A 265 -2.90 -18.70 -12.08
N ALA A 266 -2.47 -19.19 -10.91
CA ALA A 266 -3.35 -19.45 -9.78
C ALA A 266 -4.01 -18.15 -9.30
N PHE A 267 -3.22 -17.10 -9.09
CA PHE A 267 -3.70 -15.79 -8.69
C PHE A 267 -4.73 -15.22 -9.65
N TRP A 268 -4.47 -15.28 -10.96
CA TRP A 268 -5.40 -14.76 -11.97
C TRP A 268 -6.75 -15.50 -12.00
N LYS A 269 -6.76 -16.79 -11.69
CA LYS A 269 -8.00 -17.57 -11.58
C LYS A 269 -8.76 -17.28 -10.29
N LEU A 270 -8.05 -16.86 -9.24
CA LEU A 270 -8.63 -16.58 -7.94
C LEU A 270 -9.08 -15.14 -7.77
N ILE A 271 -8.53 -14.18 -8.53
CA ILE A 271 -8.85 -12.77 -8.36
C ILE A 271 -10.26 -12.47 -8.81
#